data_AF-A0A839RMT2-F1
#
_entry.id   AF-A0A839RMT2-F1
#
_cell.length_a   1.000
_cell.length_b   1.000
_cell.length_c   1.000
_cell.angle_alpha   90.00
_cell.angle_beta   90.00
_cell.angle_gamma   90.00
#
_symmetry.space_group_name_H-M   'P 1'
#
loop_
_entity.id
_entity.type
_entity.pdbx_description
1 polymer ?
#
loop_
_entity_poly.entity_id
_entity_poly.type
_entity_poly.pdbx_seq_one_letter_code
_entity_poly.pdbx_strand_id
1 'polypeptide(L)' 'MAATARENDVITDDDIEPLADETARQAQRVVAAYAQDADECRMFLSMLGIGPGTAGPAKAE' A
#
# COMPACT_ATOMS: atom_id res chain seq x y z
N MET A 1 -20.43 10.26 7.75
CA MET A 1 -21.63 9.56 7.25
C MET A 1 -21.16 8.17 6.84
N ALA A 2 -21.51 7.12 7.59
CA ALA A 2 -20.99 5.77 7.35
C ALA A 2 -21.79 5.12 6.21
N ALA A 3 -21.11 4.60 5.20
CA ALA A 3 -21.74 3.92 4.07
C ALA A 3 -22.42 2.62 4.57
N THR A 4 -23.73 2.55 4.42
CA THR A 4 -24.50 1.32 4.62
C THR A 4 -24.36 0.46 3.38
N ALA A 5 -23.43 -0.50 3.39
CA ALA A 5 -23.26 -1.46 2.30
C ALA A 5 -24.49 -2.36 2.18
N ARG A 6 -25.03 -2.48 0.97
CA ARG A 6 -26.17 -3.32 0.59
C ARG A 6 -25.65 -4.55 -0.16
N GLU A 7 -26.40 -5.65 -0.08
CA GLU A 7 -26.05 -6.92 -0.72
C GLU A 7 -25.86 -6.71 -2.24
N ASN A 8 -24.62 -6.86 -2.71
CA ASN A 8 -24.08 -6.54 -4.06
C ASN A 8 -23.37 -5.17 -4.24
N ASP A 9 -22.57 -4.76 -3.27
CA ASP A 9 -21.60 -3.67 -3.46
C ASP A 9 -20.38 -4.20 -4.26
N VAL A 10 -20.42 -4.05 -5.58
CA VAL A 10 -19.26 -4.31 -6.44
C VAL A 10 -18.33 -3.12 -6.31
N ILE A 11 -17.22 -3.29 -5.58
CA ILE A 11 -16.16 -2.28 -5.47
C ILE A 11 -15.48 -2.17 -6.83
N THR A 12 -15.55 -1.00 -7.45
CA THR A 12 -14.85 -0.71 -8.71
C THR A 12 -13.49 -0.09 -8.43
N ASP A 13 -12.60 -0.06 -9.42
CA ASP A 13 -11.25 0.53 -9.27
C ASP A 13 -11.34 2.03 -8.90
N ASP A 14 -12.36 2.73 -9.40
CA ASP A 14 -12.67 4.13 -9.04
C ASP A 14 -13.08 4.31 -7.57
N ASP A 15 -13.51 3.25 -6.87
CA ASP A 15 -13.86 3.29 -5.43
C ASP A 15 -12.63 3.03 -4.54
N ILE A 16 -11.48 2.65 -5.12
CA ILE A 16 -10.24 2.36 -4.40
C ILE A 16 -9.37 3.63 -4.36
N GLU A 17 -9.25 4.22 -3.17
CA GLU A 17 -8.33 5.34 -2.98
C GLU A 17 -6.86 4.88 -3.07
N PRO A 18 -5.97 5.69 -3.67
CA PRO A 18 -4.54 5.42 -3.67
C PRO A 18 -3.97 5.31 -2.25
N LEU A 19 -3.03 4.40 -2.05
CA LEU A 19 -2.38 4.22 -0.76
C LEU A 19 -1.62 5.49 -0.34
N ALA A 20 -1.89 5.96 0.88
CA ALA A 20 -1.17 7.11 1.44
C ALA A 20 0.32 6.80 1.70
N ASP A 21 1.19 7.78 1.47
CA ASP A 21 2.64 7.66 1.65
C ASP A 21 3.03 7.23 3.08
N GLU A 22 2.29 7.70 4.09
CA GLU A 22 2.52 7.31 5.48
C GLU A 22 2.26 5.82 5.73
N THR A 23 1.19 5.29 5.15
CA THR A 23 0.82 3.88 5.25
C THR A 23 1.80 3.01 4.48
N ALA A 24 2.23 3.45 3.29
CA ALA A 24 3.28 2.77 2.54
C ALA A 24 4.59 2.65 3.34
N ARG A 25 5.00 3.72 4.03
CA ARG A 25 6.20 3.72 4.90
C ARG A 25 6.04 2.82 6.13
N GLN A 26 4.86 2.77 6.72
CA GLN A 26 4.57 1.85 7.82
C GLN A 26 4.65 0.39 7.36
N ALA A 27 4.02 0.07 6.22
CA ALA A 27 4.09 -1.26 5.63
C ALA A 27 5.54 -1.65 5.28
N GLN A 28 6.33 -0.74 4.71
CA GLN A 28 7.75 -0.96 4.46
C GLN A 28 8.53 -1.32 5.73
N ARG A 29 8.28 -0.63 6.85
CA ARG A 29 8.92 -0.93 8.14
C ARG A 29 8.51 -2.30 8.67
N VAL A 30 7.25 -2.68 8.53
CA VAL A 30 6.75 -4.00 8.93
C VAL A 30 7.43 -5.08 8.08
N VAL A 31 7.43 -4.95 6.76
CA VAL A 31 8.10 -5.92 5.87
C VAL A 31 9.59 -6.06 6.21
N ALA A 32 10.28 -4.94 6.44
CA ALA A 32 11.70 -4.97 6.83
C ALA A 32 11.96 -5.62 8.19
N ALA A 33 11.02 -5.55 9.14
CA ALA A 33 11.15 -6.15 10.46
C ALA A 33 10.93 -7.67 10.45
N TYR A 34 10.15 -8.18 9.50
CA TYR A 34 9.74 -9.60 9.46
C TYR A 34 10.39 -10.41 8.34
N ALA A 35 10.96 -9.78 7.32
CA ALA A 35 11.70 -10.49 6.27
C ALA A 35 12.97 -11.15 6.84
N GLN A 36 13.28 -12.36 6.36
CA GLN A 36 14.51 -13.07 6.71
C GLN A 36 15.75 -12.41 6.11
N ASP A 37 15.65 -11.92 4.88
CA ASP A 37 16.78 -11.38 4.12
C ASP A 37 16.39 -10.21 3.20
N ALA A 38 17.38 -9.52 2.66
CA ALA A 38 17.19 -8.37 1.78
C ALA A 38 16.42 -8.72 0.49
N ASP A 39 16.63 -9.91 -0.07
CA ASP A 39 15.96 -10.34 -1.30
C ASP A 39 14.48 -10.65 -1.07
N GLU A 40 14.15 -11.28 0.05
CA GLU A 40 12.76 -11.52 0.45
C GLU A 40 12.02 -10.19 0.71
N CYS A 41 12.68 -9.25 1.40
CA CYS A 41 12.13 -7.92 1.64
C CYS A 41 11.79 -7.21 0.31
N ARG A 42 12.71 -7.20 -0.67
CA ARG A 42 12.47 -6.62 -2.00
C ARG A 42 11.30 -7.28 -2.73
N MET A 43 11.20 -8.60 -2.63
CA MET A 43 10.12 -9.38 -3.25
C MET A 43 8.76 -8.98 -2.66
N PHE A 44 8.64 -8.92 -1.33
CA PHE A 44 7.40 -8.53 -0.67
C PHE A 44 7.00 -7.08 -0.95
N LEU A 45 7.97 -6.16 -0.93
CA LEU A 45 7.71 -4.75 -1.27
C LEU A 45 7.21 -4.60 -2.71
N SER A 46 7.73 -5.41 -3.64
CA SER A 46 7.30 -5.40 -5.04
C SER A 46 5.91 -6.00 -5.24
N MET A 47 5.59 -7.11 -4.56
CA MET A 47 4.25 -7.71 -4.59
C MET A 47 3.17 -6.77 -4.05
N LEU A 48 3.51 -6.02 -3.00
CA LEU A 48 2.61 -5.06 -2.37
C LEU A 48 2.57 -3.70 -3.09
N GLY A 49 3.40 -3.48 -4.10
CA GLY A 49 3.47 -2.20 -4.81
C GLY A 49 4.01 -1.04 -3.95
N ILE A 50 4.75 -1.33 -2.88
CA ILE A 50 5.34 -0.35 -1.94
C ILE A 50 6.88 -0.32 -2.01
N GLY A 51 7.44 -0.71 -3.16
CA GLY A 51 8.87 -0.68 -3.42
C GLY A 51 9.48 0.72 -3.39
N PRO A 52 10.81 0.83 -3.23
CA PRO A 52 11.51 2.10 -3.36
C PRO A 52 11.27 2.66 -4.78
N GLY A 53 10.52 3.75 -4.88
CA GLY A 53 10.12 4.38 -6.14
C GLY A 53 8.66 4.17 -6.55
N THR A 54 7.86 3.42 -5.79
CA THR A 54 6.40 3.30 -6.03
C THR A 54 5.59 4.34 -5.28
N ALA A 55 6.13 4.93 -4.20
CA ALA A 55 5.62 6.17 -3.65
C ALA A 55 5.64 7.20 -4.79
N GLY A 56 4.46 7.64 -5.24
CA GLY A 56 4.33 8.69 -6.23
C GLY A 56 5.15 9.92 -5.81
N PRO A 57 5.49 10.83 -6.74
CA PRO A 57 6.34 11.98 -6.43
C PRO A 57 5.76 12.65 -5.18
N ALA A 58 6.51 12.57 -4.07
CA ALA A 58 6.17 13.25 -2.85
C ALA A 58 5.87 14.68 -3.27
N LYS A 59 4.60 15.09 -3.16
CA LYS A 59 4.20 16.46 -3.40
C LYS A 59 5.10 17.28 -2.48
N ALA A 60 6.07 17.97 -3.08
CA ALA A 60 6.80 19.01 -2.41
C ALA A 60 5.77 20.11 -2.17
N GLU A 61 5.23 20.15 -0.96
CA GLU A 61 4.46 21.27 -0.43
C GLU A 61 5.32 22.00 0.61
#